data_AF-A0AAD5Q512-F1
#
_entry.id   AF-A0AAD5Q512-F1
#
_cell.length_a   1.000
_cell.length_b   1.000
_cell.length_c   1.000
_cell.angle_alpha   90.00
_cell.angle_beta   90.00
_cell.angle_gamma   90.00
#
_symmetry.space_group_name_H-M   'P 1'
#
loop_
_entity.id
_entity.type
_entity.pdbx_description
1 polymer ?
#
loop_
_entity_poly.entity_id
_entity_poly.type
_entity_poly.pdbx_seq_one_letter_code
_entity_poly.pdbx_strand_id
1 'polypeptide(L)'
;MKTTLLLRHLRNLDRWIHAERYPELIYPELYLIDGGNKNCFETLKVPVTLELHRQIELYADQCKRDFATLRNDWRQHKTSNSVRTIPATAPSTEREQQQK
;
A
#
# COMPACT_ATOMS: atom_id res chain seq x y z
N MET A 1 -9.57 -15.00 2.54
CA MET A 1 -9.53 -13.52 2.61
C MET A 1 -8.08 -13.05 2.63
N LYS A 2 -7.67 -12.12 1.75
CA LYS A 2 -6.28 -11.62 1.60
C LYS A 2 -6.19 -10.07 1.63
N THR A 3 -7.07 -9.39 2.36
CA THR A 3 -7.16 -7.91 2.41
C THR A 3 -6.26 -7.25 3.46
N THR A 4 -5.65 -8.00 4.37
CA THR A 4 -4.75 -7.45 5.41
C THR A 4 -3.40 -6.96 4.86
N LEU A 5 -3.06 -7.31 3.62
CA LEU A 5 -1.77 -6.97 3.01
C LEU A 5 -1.61 -5.47 2.80
N LEU A 6 -2.65 -4.79 2.31
CA LEU A 6 -2.61 -3.34 2.06
C LEU A 6 -2.51 -2.57 3.39
N LEU A 7 -3.37 -2.90 4.36
CA LEU A 7 -3.41 -2.22 5.66
C LEU A 7 -2.08 -2.39 6.40
N ARG A 8 -1.52 -3.61 6.38
CA ARG A 8 -0.19 -3.87 6.93
C ARG A 8 0.90 -3.10 6.19
N HIS A 9 0.85 -3.07 4.86
CA HIS A 9 1.83 -2.33 4.05
C HIS A 9 1.80 -0.84 4.37
N LEU A 10 0.61 -0.24 4.46
CA LEU A 10 0.44 1.17 4.83
C LEU A 10 0.99 1.45 6.23
N ARG A 11 0.66 0.61 7.22
CA ARG A 11 1.18 0.77 8.59
C ARG A 11 2.71 0.63 8.63
N ASN A 12 3.29 -0.26 7.85
CA ASN A 12 4.74 -0.41 7.77
C ASN A 12 5.41 0.83 7.15
N LEU A 13 4.79 1.43 6.11
CA LEU A 13 5.28 2.68 5.52
C LEU A 13 5.19 3.84 6.53
N ASP A 14 4.07 3.96 7.24
CA ASP A 14 3.88 5.01 8.25
C ASP A 14 4.91 4.90 9.38
N ARG A 15 5.18 3.67 9.84
CA ARG A 15 6.24 3.40 10.83
C ARG A 15 7.65 3.65 10.30
N TRP A 16 7.91 3.41 9.03
CA TRP A 16 9.20 3.70 8.41
C TRP A 16 9.46 5.21 8.33
N ILE A 17 8.45 6.00 7.98
CA ILE A 17 8.55 7.46 7.95
C ILE A 17 8.75 8.03 9.37
N HIS A 18 8.09 7.46 10.38
CA HIS A 18 8.19 7.90 11.78
C HIS A 18 9.21 7.11 12.61
N ALA A 19 10.22 6.52 11.97
CA ALA A 19 11.18 5.67 12.67
C ALA A 19 11.90 6.42 13.81
N GLU A 20 12.22 7.69 13.63
CA GLU A 20 12.91 8.53 14.62
C GLU A 20 12.01 9.08 15.73
N ARG A 21 10.69 9.13 15.50
CA ARG A 21 9.70 9.71 16.40
C ARG A 21 8.70 8.68 16.93
N TYR A 22 9.15 7.43 17.09
CA TYR A 22 8.30 6.38 17.65
C TYR A 22 7.76 6.80 19.04
N PRO A 23 6.45 6.65 19.33
CA PRO A 23 5.44 5.87 18.63
C PRO A 23 4.51 6.67 17.71
N GLU A 24 4.87 7.88 17.28
CA GLU A 24 4.01 8.71 16.42
C GLU A 24 3.61 7.99 15.11
N LEU A 25 2.41 8.32 14.62
CA LEU A 25 1.78 7.79 13.41
C LEU A 25 0.98 8.91 12.74
N ILE A 26 0.98 8.96 11.40
CA ILE A 26 0.01 9.80 10.66
C ILE A 26 -1.38 9.15 10.72
N TYR A 27 -1.45 7.82 10.65
CA TYR A 27 -2.71 7.07 10.65
C TYR A 27 -2.78 6.14 11.88
N PRO A 28 -3.08 6.69 13.08
CA PRO A 28 -3.08 5.94 14.33
C PRO A 28 -4.15 4.84 14.33
N GLU A 29 -5.36 5.16 13.86
CA GLU A 29 -6.49 4.24 13.82
C GLU A 29 -6.76 3.78 12.38
N LEU A 30 -6.60 2.47 12.15
CA LEU A 30 -6.87 1.84 10.85
C LEU A 30 -7.84 0.68 11.07
N TYR A 31 -8.95 0.69 10.35
CA TYR A 31 -9.99 -0.31 10.45
C TYR A 31 -10.16 -1.05 9.13
N LEU A 32 -10.57 -2.32 9.24
CA LEU A 32 -11.03 -3.11 8.10
C LEU A 32 -12.54 -3.30 8.23
N ILE A 33 -13.25 -3.06 7.14
CA ILE A 33 -14.68 -3.29 7.06
C ILE A 33 -14.94 -4.79 7.06
N ASP A 34 -15.70 -5.27 8.05
CA ASP A 34 -16.05 -6.67 8.16
C ASP A 34 -17.10 -7.08 7.11
N GLY A 35 -16.85 -8.22 6.45
CA GLY A 35 -17.61 -8.65 5.26
C GLY A 35 -17.37 -7.81 4.00
N GLY A 36 -16.52 -6.78 4.07
CA GLY A 36 -16.13 -5.94 2.93
C GLY A 36 -17.29 -5.19 2.28
N ASN A 37 -17.08 -4.72 1.05
CA ASN A 37 -18.07 -3.92 0.32
C ASN A 37 -19.40 -4.66 0.09
N LYS A 38 -19.38 -6.00 -0.01
CA LYS A 38 -20.59 -6.81 -0.18
C LYS A 38 -21.52 -6.70 1.04
N ASN A 39 -20.96 -6.84 2.24
CA ASN A 39 -21.74 -6.73 3.47
C ASN A 39 -22.29 -5.31 3.68
N CYS A 40 -21.49 -4.28 3.39
CA CYS A 40 -21.96 -2.89 3.41
C CYS A 40 -23.13 -2.69 2.45
N PHE A 41 -23.09 -3.29 1.27
CA PHE A 41 -24.13 -3.17 0.28
C PHE A 41 -25.45 -3.83 0.71
N GLU A 42 -25.37 -5.03 1.27
CA GLU A 42 -26.54 -5.78 1.72
C GLU A 42 -27.22 -5.10 2.94
N THR A 43 -26.44 -4.45 3.79
CA THR A 43 -26.92 -3.79 5.01
C THR A 43 -27.37 -2.35 4.78
N LEU A 44 -26.64 -1.56 3.98
CA LEU A 44 -26.95 -0.17 3.65
C LEU A 44 -27.68 -0.13 2.30
N LYS A 45 -29.00 -0.38 2.32
CA LYS A 45 -29.90 -0.30 1.13
C LYS A 45 -30.11 1.15 0.66
N VAL A 46 -29.03 1.86 0.32
CA VAL A 46 -29.06 3.25 -0.15
C VAL A 46 -29.24 3.27 -1.67
N PRO A 47 -30.08 4.14 -2.26
CA PRO A 47 -30.37 4.11 -3.70
C PRO A 47 -29.15 4.22 -4.61
N VAL A 48 -28.14 4.99 -4.20
CA VAL A 48 -26.90 5.23 -4.95
C VAL A 48 -26.04 3.96 -5.08
N THR A 49 -26.15 3.02 -4.14
CA THR A 49 -25.30 1.82 -4.17
C THR A 49 -25.74 0.82 -5.24
N LEU A 50 -27.04 0.75 -5.57
CA LEU A 50 -27.60 -0.24 -6.51
C LEU A 50 -27.07 -0.06 -7.94
N GLU A 51 -26.98 1.19 -8.42
CA GLU A 51 -26.47 1.50 -9.76
C GLU A 51 -24.96 1.20 -9.85
N LEU A 52 -24.20 1.56 -8.81
CA LEU A 52 -22.79 1.23 -8.73
C LEU A 52 -22.54 -0.28 -8.72
N HIS A 53 -23.39 -1.05 -8.01
CA HIS A 53 -23.30 -2.50 -7.99
C HIS A 53 -23.50 -3.11 -9.38
N ARG A 54 -24.52 -2.62 -10.10
CA ARG A 54 -24.79 -3.05 -11.48
C ARG A 54 -23.60 -2.78 -12.42
N GLN A 55 -22.97 -1.62 -12.29
CA GLN A 55 -21.76 -1.31 -13.06
C GLN A 55 -20.60 -2.24 -12.71
N ILE A 56 -20.38 -2.53 -11.42
CA ILE A 56 -19.34 -3.46 -10.99
C ILE A 56 -19.55 -4.85 -11.60
N GLU A 57 -20.78 -5.36 -11.64
CA GLU A 57 -21.09 -6.65 -12.26
C GLU A 57 -20.82 -6.64 -13.77
N LEU A 58 -21.25 -5.57 -14.47
CA LEU A 58 -21.04 -5.42 -15.92
C LEU A 58 -19.55 -5.39 -16.31
N TYR A 59 -18.72 -4.71 -15.52
CA TYR A 59 -17.29 -4.56 -15.80
C TYR A 59 -16.41 -5.60 -15.09
N ALA A 60 -16.98 -6.52 -14.31
CA ALA A 60 -16.22 -7.45 -13.47
C ALA A 60 -15.16 -8.23 -14.26
N ASP A 61 -15.52 -8.72 -15.45
CA ASP A 61 -14.61 -9.50 -16.29
C ASP A 61 -13.53 -8.64 -16.96
N GLN A 62 -13.86 -7.39 -17.31
CA GLN A 62 -12.88 -6.44 -17.80
C GLN A 62 -11.86 -6.11 -16.69
N CYS A 63 -12.34 -5.79 -15.48
CA CYS A 63 -11.48 -5.52 -14.33
C CYS A 63 -10.58 -6.72 -13.99
N LYS A 64 -11.08 -7.96 -14.08
CA LYS A 64 -10.26 -9.17 -13.87
C LYS A 64 -9.14 -9.28 -14.91
N ARG A 65 -9.44 -9.01 -16.19
CA ARG A 65 -8.44 -9.03 -17.27
C ARG A 65 -7.37 -7.96 -17.04
N ASP A 66 -7.80 -6.73 -16.82
CA ASP A 66 -6.88 -5.60 -16.62
C ASP A 66 -5.99 -5.80 -15.38
N PHE A 67 -6.57 -6.31 -14.30
CA PHE A 67 -5.82 -6.62 -13.09
C PHE A 67 -4.84 -7.79 -13.29
N ALA A 68 -5.20 -8.79 -14.11
CA ALA A 68 -4.29 -9.87 -14.46
C ALA A 68 -3.10 -9.37 -15.29
N THR A 69 -3.35 -8.49 -16.27
CA THR A 69 -2.31 -7.82 -17.06
C THR A 69 -1.38 -7.01 -16.15
N LEU A 70 -1.94 -6.12 -15.32
CA LEU A 70 -1.17 -5.31 -14.36
C LEU A 70 -0.31 -6.19 -13.43
N ARG A 71 -0.88 -7.30 -12.95
CA ARG A 71 -0.14 -8.23 -12.08
C ARG A 71 1.02 -8.90 -12.82
N ASN A 72 0.84 -9.26 -14.08
CA ASN A 72 1.90 -9.86 -14.89
C ASN A 72 3.01 -8.85 -15.17
N ASP A 73 2.65 -7.62 -15.53
CA ASP A 73 3.60 -6.53 -15.77
C ASP A 73 4.42 -6.25 -14.50
N TRP A 74 3.76 -6.18 -13.34
CA TRP A 74 4.43 -5.97 -12.06
C TRP A 74 5.37 -7.11 -11.67
N ARG A 75 5.06 -8.36 -12.04
CA ARG A 75 5.98 -9.50 -11.84
C ARG A 75 7.22 -9.36 -12.71
N GLN A 76 7.06 -8.91 -13.95
CA GLN A 76 8.18 -8.69 -14.87
C GLN A 76 9.09 -7.55 -14.39
N HIS A 77 8.52 -6.46 -13.86
CA HIS A 77 9.27 -5.38 -13.22
C HIS A 77 10.07 -5.82 -11.99
N LYS A 78 9.62 -6.83 -11.26
CA LYS A 78 10.39 -7.39 -10.13
C LYS A 78 11.54 -8.28 -10.58
N THR A 79 11.36 -9.02 -11.67
CA THR A 79 12.43 -9.88 -12.22
C THR A 79 13.52 -9.07 -12.93
N SER A 80 13.23 -7.87 -13.42
CA SER A 80 14.22 -6.97 -14.04
C SER A 80 15.00 -6.11 -13.05
N ASN A 81 14.67 -6.16 -11.74
CA ASN A 81 15.47 -5.56 -10.68
C ASN A 81 16.71 -6.45 -10.37
N SER A 82 17.57 -6.60 -11.38
CA SER A 82 18.98 -6.89 -11.17
C SER A 82 19.59 -5.68 -10.45
N VAL A 83 19.65 -5.78 -9.12
CA VAL A 83 20.62 -5.11 -8.23
C VAL A 83 20.71 -3.58 -8.41
N ARG A 84 19.88 -2.83 -7.67
CA ARG A 84 20.32 -1.53 -7.12
C ARG A 84 20.94 -1.76 -5.75
N THR A 85 22.21 -2.13 -5.73
CA THR A 85 23.05 -1.88 -4.55
C THR A 85 23.20 -0.37 -4.46
N ILE A 86 22.48 0.26 -3.53
CA ILE A 86 22.79 1.62 -3.13
C ILE A 86 24.07 1.50 -2.30
N PRO A 87 25.22 2.05 -2.73
CA PRO A 87 26.44 1.97 -1.93
C PRO A 87 26.19 2.70 -0.61
N ALA A 88 26.52 2.03 0.49
CA ALA A 88 26.53 2.63 1.81
C ALA A 88 27.58 3.76 1.79
N THR A 89 27.12 5.00 1.63
CA THR A 89 27.95 6.17 1.90
C THR A 89 28.22 6.18 3.39
N ALA A 90 29.38 5.65 3.77
CA ALA A 90 29.93 5.80 5.11
C ALA A 90 30.09 7.30 5.41
N PRO A 91 29.78 7.77 6.62
CA PRO A 91 30.13 9.12 7.02
C PRO A 91 31.65 9.22 7.14
N SER A 92 32.25 10.03 6.28
CA SER A 92 33.65 10.38 6.30
C SER A 92 34.00 11.06 7.62
N THR A 93 34.79 10.38 8.44
CA THR A 93 35.57 10.99 9.51
C THR A 93 36.62 11.92 8.88
N GLU A 94 36.53 13.23 9.08
CA GLU A 94 37.67 14.17 9.07
C GLU A 94 37.18 15.58 9.52
N ARG A 95 37.48 15.95 10.76
CA ARG A 95 38.47 16.97 11.19
C ARG A 95 37.92 18.39 11.34
N GLU A 96 37.75 18.81 12.59
CA GLU A 96 38.08 20.18 13.01
C GLU A 96 39.07 20.10 14.17
N GLN A 97 40.36 20.10 13.82
CA GLN A 97 41.43 20.59 14.68
C GLN A 97 41.73 22.02 14.24
N GLN A 98 41.48 22.99 15.13
CA GLN A 98 42.34 24.15 15.45
C GLN A 98 41.48 25.33 15.92
N GLN A 99 41.54 25.61 17.23
CA GLN A 99 42.02 26.91 17.71
C GLN A 99 42.17 26.91 19.24
N LYS A 100 43.41 26.81 19.71
CA LYS A 100 43.99 27.64 20.75
C LYS A 100 45.49 27.72 20.54
#